data_AF-A0A4U8T9U1-F1
#
_entry.id   AF-A0A4U8T9U1-F1
#
_cell.length_a   1.000
_cell.length_b   1.000
_cell.length_c   1.000
_cell.angle_alpha   90.00
_cell.angle_beta   90.00
_cell.angle_gamma   90.00
#
_symmetry.space_group_name_H-M   'P 1'
#
loop_
_entity.id
_entity.type
_entity.pdbx_description
1 polymer ?
#
loop_
_entity_poly.entity_id
_entity_poly.type
_entity_poly.pdbx_seq_one_letter_code
_entity_poly.pdbx_strand_id
1 'polypeptide(L)'
;MPTIKQYFTLKKITLFLTILLPIFFILFLAGGCSFKYMDWQYYKFKELCNTKAKRSIIDKELYEKSELNEFYSTNPPNEKVQNRITKMYFKNIHKLSNKVFYEYETYFYDNYGIFLKGDEGRGWYIDFSEVLDCKPKISYKN
;
A
#
# COMPACT_ATOMS: atom_id res chain seq x y z
N MET A 1 39.45 42.30 0.51
CA MET A 1 39.33 40.87 0.88
C MET A 1 37.90 40.29 1.02
N PRO A 2 36.80 41.04 1.27
CA PRO A 2 35.47 40.42 1.48
C PRO A 2 34.78 39.94 0.19
N THR A 3 35.03 40.61 -0.94
CA THR A 3 34.40 40.34 -2.25
C THR A 3 34.84 39.02 -2.88
N ILE A 4 36.12 38.67 -2.78
CA ILE A 4 36.64 37.38 -3.28
C ILE A 4 36.05 36.22 -2.47
N LYS A 5 35.95 36.38 -1.14
CA LYS A 5 35.37 35.38 -0.25
C LYS A 5 33.87 35.17 -0.56
N GLN A 6 33.12 36.25 -0.77
CA GLN A 6 31.72 36.19 -1.21
C GLN A 6 31.56 35.52 -2.58
N TYR A 7 32.42 35.80 -3.56
CA TYR A 7 32.39 35.15 -4.87
C TYR A 7 32.63 33.65 -4.77
N PHE A 8 33.60 33.20 -3.95
CA PHE A 8 33.81 31.78 -3.72
C PHE A 8 32.63 31.11 -2.99
N THR A 9 31.97 31.81 -2.07
CA THR A 9 30.75 31.31 -1.41
C THR A 9 29.58 31.19 -2.40
N LEU A 10 29.34 32.22 -3.23
CA LEU A 10 28.32 32.22 -4.27
C LEU A 10 28.56 31.12 -5.30
N LYS A 11 29.82 30.93 -5.73
CA LYS A 11 30.22 29.86 -6.66
C LYS A 11 29.99 28.46 -6.08
N LYS A 12 30.18 28.27 -4.77
CA LYS A 12 29.87 27.01 -4.08
C LYS A 12 28.36 26.77 -3.97
N ILE A 13 27.58 27.82 -3.71
CA ILE A 13 26.12 27.74 -3.64
C ILE A 13 25.54 27.41 -5.02
N THR A 14 26.01 28.06 -6.08
CA THR A 14 25.55 27.75 -7.45
C THR A 14 25.91 26.33 -7.86
N LEU A 15 27.12 25.85 -7.57
CA LEU A 15 27.53 24.47 -7.83
C LEU A 15 26.63 23.46 -7.07
N PHE A 16 26.30 23.75 -5.82
CA PHE A 16 25.40 22.91 -5.02
C PHE A 16 23.99 22.86 -5.62
N LEU A 17 23.44 24.02 -6.00
CA LEU A 17 22.10 24.12 -6.58
C LEU A 17 21.99 23.50 -7.98
N THR A 18 23.03 23.60 -8.82
CA THR A 18 22.98 23.11 -10.20
C THR A 18 23.35 21.64 -10.34
N ILE A 19 24.17 21.08 -9.43
CA ILE A 19 24.64 19.68 -9.53
C ILE A 19 23.98 18.80 -8.49
N LEU A 20 23.96 19.19 -7.22
CA LEU A 20 23.49 18.31 -6.14
C LEU A 20 21.96 18.28 -6.03
N LEU A 21 21.29 19.41 -6.26
CA LEU A 21 19.82 19.47 -6.19
C LEU A 21 19.13 18.59 -7.25
N PRO A 22 19.54 18.57 -8.54
CA PRO A 22 18.92 17.69 -9.54
C PRO A 22 19.20 16.22 -9.28
N ILE A 23 20.42 15.87 -8.85
CA ILE A 23 20.75 14.48 -8.48
C ILE A 23 19.89 14.03 -7.30
N PHE A 24 19.72 14.88 -6.29
CA PHE A 24 18.82 14.62 -5.18
C PHE A 24 17.38 14.44 -5.65
N PHE A 25 16.88 15.30 -6.54
CA PHE A 25 15.54 15.17 -7.12
C PHE A 25 15.36 13.87 -7.92
N ILE A 26 16.34 13.48 -8.73
CA ILE A 26 16.32 12.24 -9.51
C ILE A 26 16.31 11.03 -8.57
N LEU A 27 17.15 11.02 -7.53
CA LEU A 27 17.16 9.96 -6.51
C LEU A 27 15.86 9.91 -5.70
N PHE A 28 15.27 11.07 -5.40
CA PHE A 28 13.99 11.18 -4.71
C PHE A 28 12.82 10.65 -5.56
N LEU A 29 12.86 10.86 -6.87
CA LEU A 29 11.90 10.29 -7.81
C LEU A 29 12.17 8.81 -8.10
N ALA A 30 13.43 8.37 -8.05
CA ALA A 30 13.85 6.98 -8.29
C ALA A 30 13.21 5.97 -7.30
N GLY A 31 13.01 6.39 -6.04
CA GLY A 31 12.35 5.58 -5.01
C GLY A 31 10.81 5.65 -5.03
N GLY A 32 10.24 6.46 -5.92
CA GLY A 32 8.82 6.79 -5.94
C GLY A 32 8.42 7.79 -4.85
N CYS A 33 7.57 8.74 -5.19
CA CYS A 33 7.05 9.74 -4.27
C CYS A 33 5.58 9.46 -3.95
N SER A 34 5.29 9.06 -2.71
CA SER A 34 3.93 8.85 -2.22
C SER A 34 3.47 10.04 -1.38
N PHE A 35 2.28 10.57 -1.65
CA PHE A 35 1.70 11.67 -0.88
C PHE A 35 0.85 11.20 0.30
N LYS A 36 0.84 9.89 0.62
CA LYS A 36 -0.04 9.31 1.65
C LYS A 36 0.10 9.97 3.02
N TYR A 37 1.32 10.34 3.44
CA TYR A 37 1.54 10.95 4.75
C TYR A 37 1.04 12.39 4.85
N MET A 38 0.71 13.02 3.72
CA MET A 38 0.06 14.33 3.68
C MET A 38 -1.46 14.23 3.52
N ASP A 39 -1.99 13.03 3.26
CA ASP A 39 -3.43 12.80 3.13
C ASP A 39 -4.03 12.38 4.48
N TRP A 40 -4.99 13.16 4.97
CA TRP A 40 -5.71 12.84 6.20
C TRP A 40 -6.52 11.52 6.08
N GLN A 41 -6.99 11.15 4.88
CA GLN A 41 -7.71 9.90 4.66
C GLN A 41 -6.81 8.68 4.88
N TYR A 42 -5.49 8.80 4.65
CA TYR A 42 -4.55 7.73 4.93
C TYR A 42 -4.50 7.36 6.42
N TYR A 43 -4.58 8.36 7.31
CA TYR A 43 -4.60 8.11 8.76
C TYR A 43 -5.91 7.46 9.20
N LYS A 44 -7.05 7.85 8.60
CA LYS A 44 -8.32 7.17 8.82
C LYS A 44 -8.30 5.73 8.33
N PHE A 45 -7.72 5.47 7.15
CA PHE A 45 -7.47 4.12 6.66
C PHE A 45 -6.63 3.30 7.67
N LYS A 46 -5.53 3.86 8.19
CA LYS A 46 -4.67 3.20 9.18
C LYS A 46 -5.43 2.90 10.48
N GLU A 47 -6.27 3.80 10.95
CA GLU A 47 -7.14 3.59 12.12
C GLU A 47 -8.11 2.43 11.88
N LEU A 48 -8.79 2.40 10.72
CA LEU A 48 -9.71 1.32 10.33
C LEU A 48 -8.99 -0.03 10.25
N CYS A 49 -7.77 -0.07 9.69
CA CYS A 49 -6.94 -1.28 9.68
C CYS A 49 -6.63 -1.80 11.08
N ASN A 50 -6.40 -0.92 12.05
CA ASN A 50 -6.02 -1.30 13.40
C ASN A 50 -7.21 -1.68 14.29
N THR A 51 -8.37 -1.07 14.07
CA THR A 51 -9.53 -1.18 14.97
C THR A 51 -10.64 -2.08 14.43
N LYS A 52 -10.86 -2.08 13.11
CA LYS A 52 -12.03 -2.74 12.49
C LYS A 52 -11.66 -3.89 11.57
N ALA A 53 -10.53 -3.82 10.86
CA ALA A 53 -10.11 -4.91 9.97
C ALA A 53 -9.88 -6.19 10.77
N LYS A 54 -10.38 -7.31 10.25
CA LYS A 54 -10.42 -8.58 10.96
C LYS A 54 -10.09 -9.72 10.01
N ARG A 55 -9.34 -10.68 10.53
CA ARG A 55 -9.07 -11.94 9.86
C ARG A 55 -9.35 -13.06 10.85
N SER A 56 -10.32 -13.90 10.54
CA SER A 56 -10.83 -14.91 11.48
C SER A 56 -10.84 -16.28 10.84
N ILE A 57 -10.12 -17.22 11.44
CA ILE A 57 -10.23 -18.65 11.12
C ILE A 57 -11.41 -19.19 11.93
N ILE A 58 -12.44 -19.67 11.23
CA ILE A 58 -13.65 -20.25 11.82
C ILE A 58 -13.45 -21.74 12.09
N ASP A 59 -12.90 -22.45 11.10
CA ASP A 59 -12.62 -23.88 11.19
C ASP A 59 -11.12 -24.08 10.96
N LYS A 60 -10.40 -24.32 12.05
CA LYS A 60 -8.93 -24.45 12.04
C LYS A 60 -8.48 -25.68 11.27
N GLU A 61 -9.16 -26.81 11.46
CA GLU A 61 -8.81 -28.05 10.78
C GLU A 61 -9.01 -27.90 9.27
N LEU A 62 -10.14 -27.32 8.86
CA LEU A 62 -10.42 -27.09 7.46
C LEU A 62 -9.46 -26.05 6.86
N TYR A 63 -9.12 -24.98 7.58
CA TYR A 63 -8.14 -23.98 7.13
C TYR A 63 -6.73 -24.55 6.94
N GLU A 64 -6.28 -25.42 7.85
CA GLU A 64 -4.93 -26.00 7.79
C GLU A 64 -4.82 -27.09 6.72
N LYS A 65 -5.92 -27.80 6.41
CA LYS A 65 -5.94 -28.89 5.42
C LYS A 65 -6.35 -28.44 4.02
N SER A 66 -7.06 -27.33 3.87
CA SER A 66 -7.61 -26.91 2.58
C SER A 66 -6.53 -26.49 1.59
N GLU A 67 -6.55 -27.05 0.39
CA GLU A 67 -5.76 -26.59 -0.75
C GLU A 67 -6.48 -25.47 -1.54
N LEU A 68 -5.73 -24.66 -2.31
CA LEU A 68 -6.27 -23.52 -3.08
C LEU A 68 -7.39 -23.91 -4.07
N ASN A 69 -7.32 -25.12 -4.63
CA ASN A 69 -8.31 -25.67 -5.55
C ASN A 69 -9.57 -26.19 -4.83
N GLU A 70 -9.57 -26.34 -3.51
CA GLU A 70 -10.67 -26.92 -2.73
C GLU A 70 -11.64 -25.88 -2.17
N PHE A 71 -11.32 -24.59 -2.29
CA PHE A 71 -12.20 -23.51 -1.84
C PHE A 71 -12.41 -22.44 -2.90
N TYR A 72 -13.40 -21.58 -2.67
CA TYR A 72 -13.55 -20.32 -3.38
C TYR A 72 -13.78 -19.20 -2.37
N SER A 73 -13.32 -18.00 -2.74
CA SER A 73 -13.64 -16.79 -1.99
C SER A 73 -14.93 -16.19 -2.53
N THR A 74 -15.82 -15.76 -1.64
CA THR A 74 -16.94 -14.91 -2.04
C THR A 74 -16.41 -13.62 -2.64
N ASN A 75 -17.04 -13.11 -3.70
CA ASN A 75 -16.77 -11.78 -4.22
C ASN A 75 -17.86 -10.82 -3.72
N PRO A 76 -17.68 -10.15 -2.58
CA PRO A 76 -18.70 -9.35 -1.94
C PRO A 76 -18.72 -7.94 -2.56
N PRO A 77 -19.85 -7.22 -2.49
CA PRO A 77 -19.88 -5.85 -2.97
C PRO A 77 -18.89 -4.98 -2.19
N ASN A 78 -18.17 -4.14 -2.92
CA ASN A 78 -17.27 -3.14 -2.37
C ASN A 78 -18.10 -2.03 -1.74
N GLU A 79 -17.92 -1.78 -0.45
CA GLU A 79 -18.58 -0.69 0.24
C GLU A 79 -17.65 0.53 0.28
N LYS A 80 -18.06 1.62 -0.37
CA LYS A 80 -17.28 2.86 -0.36
C LYS A 80 -17.47 3.57 0.98
N VAL A 81 -16.45 3.53 1.83
CA VAL A 81 -16.46 4.19 3.14
C VAL A 81 -16.18 5.69 2.99
N GLN A 82 -15.23 6.02 2.11
CA GLN A 82 -14.87 7.39 1.75
C GLN A 82 -14.38 7.46 0.29
N ASN A 83 -14.06 8.65 -0.18
CA ASN A 83 -13.62 8.88 -1.55
C ASN A 83 -12.46 7.99 -1.98
N ARG A 84 -11.48 7.76 -1.08
CA ARG A 84 -10.28 6.94 -1.31
C ARG A 84 -10.22 5.68 -0.45
N ILE A 85 -11.32 5.31 0.23
CA ILE A 85 -11.33 4.17 1.15
C ILE A 85 -12.50 3.26 0.81
N THR A 86 -12.17 2.01 0.51
CA THR A 86 -13.15 0.95 0.19
C THR A 86 -13.03 -0.17 1.20
N LYS A 87 -14.17 -0.63 1.71
CA LYS A 87 -14.28 -1.81 2.57
C LYS A 87 -14.64 -3.02 1.72
N MET A 88 -14.02 -4.16 2.04
CA MET A 88 -14.34 -5.46 1.45
C MET A 88 -14.41 -6.54 2.54
N TYR A 89 -15.27 -7.54 2.34
CA TYR A 89 -15.51 -8.59 3.31
C TYR A 89 -15.62 -9.97 2.67
N PHE A 90 -14.54 -10.76 2.67
CA PHE A 90 -14.49 -12.04 2.00
C PHE A 90 -14.74 -13.22 2.96
N LYS A 91 -15.35 -14.26 2.44
CA LYS A 91 -15.46 -15.59 3.06
C LYS A 91 -14.80 -16.61 2.16
N ASN A 92 -13.97 -17.49 2.70
CA ASN A 92 -13.55 -18.69 2.00
C ASN A 92 -14.45 -19.84 2.37
N ILE A 93 -14.98 -20.50 1.35
CA ILE A 93 -15.94 -21.59 1.46
C ILE A 93 -15.35 -22.81 0.79
N HIS A 94 -15.30 -23.92 1.52
CA HIS A 94 -14.84 -25.19 0.98
C HIS A 94 -15.88 -25.76 0.02
N LYS A 95 -15.46 -26.19 -1.18
CA LYS A 95 -16.34 -26.55 -2.30
C LYS A 95 -17.24 -27.75 -2.00
N LEU A 96 -16.70 -28.79 -1.37
CA LEU A 96 -17.44 -30.05 -1.14
C LEU A 96 -18.37 -29.96 0.08
N SER A 97 -17.85 -29.42 1.18
CA SER A 97 -18.60 -29.35 2.44
C SER A 97 -19.50 -28.11 2.54
N ASN A 98 -19.31 -27.14 1.65
CA ASN A 98 -19.96 -25.83 1.65
C ASN A 98 -19.84 -25.10 3.01
N LYS A 99 -18.78 -25.39 3.77
CA LYS A 99 -18.50 -24.78 5.07
C LYS A 99 -17.61 -23.55 4.90
N VAL A 100 -17.97 -22.48 5.59
CA VAL A 100 -17.11 -21.30 5.74
C VAL A 100 -16.04 -21.62 6.78
N PHE A 101 -14.77 -21.51 6.40
CA PHE A 101 -13.66 -21.79 7.31
C PHE A 101 -12.80 -20.55 7.61
N TYR A 102 -12.95 -19.49 6.83
CA TYR A 102 -12.17 -18.27 6.97
C TYR A 102 -12.97 -17.03 6.55
N GLU A 103 -12.87 -15.99 7.36
CA GLU A 103 -13.51 -14.69 7.18
C GLU A 103 -12.44 -13.58 7.17
N TYR A 104 -12.60 -12.61 6.27
CA TYR A 104 -11.65 -11.52 6.12
C TYR A 104 -12.35 -10.19 5.82
N GLU A 105 -12.39 -9.31 6.81
CA GLU A 105 -12.79 -7.90 6.65
C GLU A 105 -11.54 -7.04 6.50
N THR A 106 -11.42 -6.33 5.37
CA THR A 106 -10.28 -5.45 5.10
C THR A 106 -10.74 -4.12 4.51
N TYR A 107 -9.83 -3.16 4.51
CA TYR A 107 -9.99 -1.87 3.88
C TYR A 107 -8.88 -1.69 2.84
N PHE A 108 -9.20 -0.97 1.78
CA PHE A 108 -8.29 -0.57 0.72
C PHE A 108 -8.24 0.95 0.65
N TYR A 109 -7.05 1.49 0.42
CA TYR A 109 -6.82 2.92 0.26
C TYR A 109 -6.19 3.22 -1.10
N ASP A 110 -6.84 4.08 -1.87
CA ASP A 110 -6.36 4.55 -3.16
C ASP A 110 -5.29 5.62 -2.94
N ASN A 111 -4.03 5.21 -3.00
CA ASN A 111 -2.89 6.07 -2.78
C ASN A 111 -2.39 6.68 -4.09
N TYR A 112 -2.29 8.00 -4.15
CA TYR A 112 -1.76 8.71 -5.30
C TYR A 112 -0.31 9.13 -5.08
N GLY A 113 0.50 9.01 -6.12
CA GLY A 113 1.93 9.28 -6.06
C GLY A 113 2.57 9.13 -7.43
N ILE A 114 3.89 9.07 -7.46
CA ILE A 114 4.67 8.69 -8.64
C ILE A 114 5.42 7.44 -8.24
N PHE A 115 5.09 6.30 -8.84
CA PHE A 115 5.68 5.01 -8.53
C PHE A 115 6.43 4.52 -9.76
N LEU A 116 7.75 4.46 -9.66
CA LEU A 116 8.56 3.82 -10.67
C LEU A 116 8.51 2.32 -10.45
N LYS A 117 8.05 1.60 -11.46
CA LYS A 117 7.98 0.15 -11.46
C LYS A 117 8.68 -0.37 -12.70
N GLY A 118 9.06 -1.62 -12.65
CA GLY A 118 9.76 -2.25 -13.75
C GLY A 118 10.60 -3.39 -13.25
N ASP A 119 10.84 -4.32 -14.16
CA ASP A 119 11.74 -5.44 -13.98
C ASP A 119 12.55 -5.58 -15.28
N GLU A 120 13.75 -6.15 -15.18
CA GLU A 120 14.75 -6.22 -16.24
C GLU A 120 14.20 -6.89 -17.52
N GLY A 121 13.18 -7.76 -17.39
CA GLY A 121 12.51 -8.43 -18.51
C GLY A 121 11.17 -7.81 -18.97
N ARG A 122 10.62 -6.79 -18.30
CA ARG A 122 9.30 -6.20 -18.62
C ARG A 122 9.34 -4.69 -18.91
N GLY A 123 10.51 -4.06 -18.76
CA GLY A 123 10.69 -2.63 -18.99
C GLY A 123 10.27 -1.77 -17.79
N TRP A 124 10.59 -0.47 -17.89
CA TRP A 124 10.33 0.52 -16.85
C TRP A 124 9.05 1.30 -17.18
N TYR A 125 8.19 1.50 -16.19
CA TYR A 125 6.96 2.29 -16.33
C TYR A 125 6.64 3.07 -15.06
N ILE A 126 5.78 4.08 -15.20
CA ILE A 126 5.39 5.00 -14.14
C ILE A 126 3.91 4.80 -13.85
N ASP A 127 3.58 4.47 -12.62
CA ASP A 127 2.21 4.48 -12.11
C ASP A 127 1.95 5.73 -11.28
N PHE A 128 0.75 6.28 -11.40
CA PHE A 128 0.34 7.45 -10.62
C PHE A 128 -0.54 7.12 -9.40
N SER A 129 -0.86 5.84 -9.24
CA SER A 129 -1.67 5.35 -8.13
C SER A 129 -1.29 3.91 -7.76
N GLU A 130 -1.41 3.60 -6.48
CA GLU A 130 -1.32 2.25 -5.95
C GLU A 130 -2.48 2.03 -4.96
N VAL A 131 -2.96 0.79 -4.86
CA VAL A 131 -3.95 0.43 -3.84
C VAL A 131 -3.21 -0.18 -2.66
N LEU A 132 -3.37 0.41 -1.47
CA LEU A 132 -2.83 -0.11 -0.22
C LEU A 132 -3.88 -0.96 0.49
N ASP A 133 -3.51 -2.17 0.90
CA ASP A 133 -4.37 -3.10 1.63
C ASP A 133 -4.02 -3.16 3.13
N CYS A 134 -5.02 -3.34 3.99
CA CYS A 134 -4.76 -3.74 5.37
C CYS A 134 -4.27 -5.19 5.42
N LYS A 135 -3.36 -5.51 6.36
CA LYS A 135 -2.98 -6.89 6.70
C LYS A 135 -3.23 -7.14 8.20
N PRO A 136 -4.51 -7.25 8.63
CA PRO A 136 -4.83 -7.49 10.03
C PRO A 136 -4.32 -8.86 10.49
N LYS A 137 -4.01 -8.97 11.79
CA LYS A 137 -3.57 -10.21 12.42
C LYS A 137 -4.66 -11.28 12.34
N ILE A 138 -4.24 -12.53 12.17
CA ILE A 138 -5.13 -13.69 12.21
C ILE A 138 -5.61 -13.89 13.65
N SER A 139 -6.91 -14.09 13.80
CA SER A 139 -7.58 -14.49 15.04
C SER A 139 -8.33 -15.79 14.82
N TYR A 140 -8.54 -16.56 15.88
CA TYR A 140 -9.41 -17.73 15.86
C TYR A 140 -10.78 -17.32 16.38
N LYS A 141 -11.84 -17.70 15.66
CA LYS A 141 -13.21 -17.50 16.12
C LYS A 141 -13.54 -18.68 17.03
N ASN A 142 -13.67 -18.42 18.33
CA ASN A 142 -14.14 -19.40 19.30
C ASN A 142 -15.63 -19.72 19.07
#